data_AF-A0A7V6G7L5-F1
#
_entry.id   AF-A0A7V6G7L5-F1
#
_cell.length_a   1.000
_cell.length_b   1.000
_cell.length_c   1.000
_cell.angle_alpha   90.00
_cell.angle_beta   90.00
_cell.angle_gamma   90.00
#
_symmetry.space_group_name_H-M   'P 1'
#
loop_
_entity.id
_entity.type
_entity.pdbx_description
1 polymer ?
#
loop_
_entity_poly.entity_id
_entity_poly.type
_entity_poly.pdbx_seq_one_letter_code
_entity_poly.pdbx_strand_id
1 'polypeptide(L)'
;VIQGNEAATNITCNAKTEKNSRLFIPMNNVTAAENKFITFVDRNADIKQIEEKTTQPTPQLDNDLFVNLLVNITPNAEVQLLLDPQAGDKIRGTGYGNLHITYNSVDDGLRILGEYEIESGNYLFTFQNALRKEFKVENGSKIHWNGDPANPTVELKAYYQLTASLKDILDESILNKSNRTTVPVKCILELSGLFSKPMIKFNIDLPNSDEELNRALDAVVSTEEMMNRQIISLLIMGKFYAPELIKDATGFGQNDLLAIVSSTLSTQLNNWASQLFEKWNFGVNFRTTGIANTQDYGQEYEFNFLYMPNNRITFNGNVGYRNDKMNPTNFIGDFDFEYKLIQSGKLSLKAYTHTNDYKEFKTGLTTQGIGFVYKENFGSLKELFANWKQSLTPKTPEEKAALKEQRDKEKAQRKAIREWRKRERAEAQAKQDAERKAAKEQKKLEKEQAKKQATKE
;
A
#
# COMPACT_ATOMS: atom_id res chain seq x y z
N VAL A 1 1.67 -14.45 -34.75
CA VAL A 1 1.82 -14.29 -36.21
C VAL A 1 2.25 -12.87 -36.47
N ILE A 2 3.38 -12.70 -37.16
CA ILE A 2 3.88 -11.40 -37.61
C ILE A 2 3.92 -11.48 -39.14
N GLN A 3 3.21 -10.59 -39.81
CA GLN A 3 3.06 -10.58 -41.28
C GLN A 3 3.02 -9.13 -41.76
N GLY A 4 3.59 -8.86 -42.94
CA GLY A 4 3.63 -7.50 -43.46
C GLY A 4 4.73 -7.29 -44.48
N ASN A 5 4.90 -6.03 -44.88
CA ASN A 5 5.98 -5.53 -45.72
C ASN A 5 6.55 -4.24 -45.10
N GLU A 6 7.43 -3.56 -45.83
CA GLU A 6 8.06 -2.32 -45.36
C GLU A 6 7.06 -1.19 -45.10
N ALA A 7 5.89 -1.20 -45.74
CA ALA A 7 4.85 -0.19 -45.55
C ALA A 7 3.86 -0.53 -44.41
N ALA A 8 3.61 -1.80 -44.12
CA ALA A 8 2.67 -2.19 -43.07
C ALA A 8 3.03 -3.52 -42.41
N THR A 9 3.11 -3.53 -41.08
CA THR A 9 3.37 -4.71 -40.24
C THR A 9 2.18 -5.01 -39.33
N ASN A 10 1.69 -6.24 -39.39
CA ASN A 10 0.63 -6.78 -38.54
C ASN A 10 1.19 -7.79 -37.54
N ILE A 11 0.94 -7.57 -36.26
CA ILE A 11 1.33 -8.45 -35.16
C ILE A 11 0.08 -8.96 -34.45
N THR A 12 -0.23 -10.24 -34.61
CA THR A 12 -1.31 -10.91 -33.88
C THR A 12 -0.74 -11.96 -32.94
N CYS A 13 -1.00 -11.89 -31.64
CA CYS A 13 -0.42 -12.83 -30.68
C CYS A 13 -1.39 -13.18 -29.54
N ASN A 14 -1.41 -14.46 -29.18
CA ASN A 14 -1.97 -14.91 -27.90
C ASN A 14 -0.82 -15.07 -26.93
N ALA A 15 -0.81 -14.27 -25.87
CA ALA A 15 0.23 -14.27 -24.87
C ALA A 15 -0.31 -14.73 -23.51
N LYS A 16 0.54 -15.35 -22.71
CA LYS A 16 0.27 -15.65 -21.32
C LYS A 16 1.42 -15.09 -20.49
N THR A 17 1.11 -14.39 -19.40
CA THR A 17 2.17 -13.84 -18.55
C THR A 17 2.79 -14.93 -17.69
N GLU A 18 4.11 -14.86 -17.56
CA GLU A 18 4.93 -15.81 -16.80
C GLU A 18 5.67 -15.06 -15.69
N LYS A 19 6.46 -15.79 -14.89
CA LYS A 19 7.22 -15.18 -13.79
C LYS A 19 8.13 -14.06 -14.29
N ASN A 20 8.17 -12.97 -13.52
CA ASN A 20 8.90 -11.73 -13.82
C ASN A 20 8.31 -10.89 -14.96
N SER A 21 7.15 -11.26 -15.51
CA SER A 21 6.38 -10.34 -16.35
C SER A 21 5.96 -9.13 -15.52
N ARG A 22 6.22 -7.94 -16.06
CA ARG A 22 5.77 -6.67 -15.49
C ARG A 22 4.99 -5.93 -16.57
N LEU A 23 3.72 -5.66 -16.29
CA LEU A 23 2.91 -4.79 -17.12
C LEU A 23 2.92 -3.41 -16.46
N PHE A 24 3.50 -2.46 -17.17
CA PHE A 24 3.55 -1.06 -16.79
C PHE A 24 2.70 -0.29 -17.78
N ILE A 25 1.70 0.41 -17.27
CA ILE A 25 0.85 1.28 -18.08
C ILE A 25 1.23 2.72 -17.68
N PRO A 26 2.18 3.36 -18.39
CA PRO A 26 2.51 4.75 -18.14
C PRO A 26 1.38 5.65 -18.61
N MET A 27 1.14 6.70 -17.83
CA MET A 27 0.09 7.69 -18.07
C MET A 27 0.61 9.02 -18.62
N ASN A 28 1.94 9.19 -18.64
CA ASN A 28 2.61 10.30 -19.32
C ASN A 28 3.39 9.75 -20.50
N ASN A 29 3.58 10.56 -21.54
CA ASN A 29 4.41 10.26 -22.70
C ASN A 29 5.83 9.85 -22.26
N VAL A 30 6.05 8.55 -22.06
CA VAL A 30 7.39 8.02 -21.94
C VAL A 30 7.87 7.92 -23.38
N THR A 31 8.76 8.83 -23.78
CA THR A 31 9.46 8.69 -25.05
C THR A 31 10.18 7.33 -24.99
N ALA A 32 9.75 6.38 -25.82
CA ALA A 32 10.40 5.09 -25.90
C ALA A 32 11.86 5.34 -26.30
N ALA A 33 12.80 5.06 -25.39
CA ALA A 33 14.20 5.01 -25.76
C ALA A 33 14.35 3.85 -26.75
N GLU A 34 14.86 4.18 -27.93
CA GLU A 34 15.09 3.28 -29.05
C GLU A 34 15.84 2.03 -28.57
N ASN A 35 15.15 0.90 -28.54
CA ASN A 35 15.69 -0.36 -28.00
C ASN A 35 15.89 -1.34 -29.17
N LYS A 36 17.14 -1.47 -29.60
CA LYS A 36 17.58 -2.35 -30.71
C LYS A 36 17.58 -3.83 -30.28
N PHE A 37 16.40 -4.43 -30.09
CA PHE A 37 16.29 -5.87 -29.78
C PHE A 37 15.84 -6.75 -30.96
N ILE A 38 15.46 -6.15 -32.10
CA ILE A 38 15.09 -6.89 -33.31
C ILE A 38 16.13 -6.58 -34.39
N THR A 39 16.92 -7.59 -34.75
CA THR A 39 17.80 -7.56 -35.93
C THR A 39 17.13 -8.38 -37.01
N PHE A 40 16.68 -7.72 -38.09
CA PHE A 40 16.25 -8.43 -39.28
C PHE A 40 17.48 -8.91 -40.03
N VAL A 41 17.64 -10.23 -40.15
CA VAL A 41 18.71 -10.83 -40.95
C VAL A 41 18.06 -11.34 -42.22
N ASP A 42 18.34 -10.68 -43.34
CA ASP A 42 17.98 -11.22 -44.65
C ASP A 42 18.85 -12.46 -44.92
N ARG A 43 18.22 -13.64 -45.00
CA ARG A 43 18.92 -14.92 -45.20
C ARG A 43 19.40 -15.12 -46.64
N ASN A 44 19.00 -14.26 -47.58
CA ASN A 44 19.33 -14.39 -48.99
C ASN A 44 20.21 -13.24 -49.53
N ALA A 45 20.70 -12.34 -48.67
CA ALA A 45 21.54 -11.24 -49.12
C ALA A 45 23.00 -11.67 -49.37
N ASP A 46 23.42 -11.57 -50.63
CA ASP A 46 24.79 -11.86 -51.07
C ASP A 46 25.77 -10.79 -50.52
N ILE A 47 26.80 -11.20 -49.77
CA ILE A 47 27.67 -10.34 -48.93
C ILE A 47 28.71 -9.54 -49.76
N LYS A 48 28.43 -9.18 -51.02
CA LYS A 48 29.41 -8.51 -51.90
C LYS A 48 28.98 -7.18 -52.53
N GLN A 49 27.99 -6.50 -51.97
CA GLN A 49 27.71 -5.10 -52.32
C GLN A 49 27.28 -4.30 -51.08
N ILE A 50 28.25 -3.91 -50.24
CA ILE A 50 28.01 -2.94 -49.12
C ILE A 50 28.82 -1.65 -49.31
N GLU A 51 29.61 -1.52 -50.36
CA GLU A 51 30.28 -0.24 -50.67
C GLU A 51 29.59 0.42 -51.86
N GLU A 52 29.15 1.65 -51.64
CA GLU A 52 28.47 2.58 -52.57
C GLU A 52 26.94 2.42 -52.75
N LYS A 53 26.18 2.82 -51.73
CA LYS A 53 24.92 3.54 -51.95
C LYS A 53 24.95 4.90 -51.27
N THR A 54 25.17 5.90 -52.11
CA THR A 54 24.94 7.33 -51.90
C THR A 54 23.64 7.57 -51.14
N THR A 55 23.71 8.43 -50.12
CA THR A 55 22.57 9.01 -49.40
C THR A 55 21.59 9.66 -50.37
N GLN A 56 20.59 8.90 -50.80
CA GLN A 56 19.29 9.47 -51.18
C GLN A 56 18.46 9.57 -49.90
N PRO A 57 17.72 10.66 -49.67
CA PRO A 57 16.73 10.68 -48.61
C PRO A 57 15.73 9.57 -48.91
N THR A 58 15.73 8.53 -48.09
CA THR A 58 14.70 7.49 -48.12
C THR A 58 13.35 8.22 -48.07
N PRO A 59 12.42 7.98 -49.01
CA PRO A 59 11.06 8.45 -48.81
C PRO A 59 10.64 7.93 -47.43
N GLN A 60 10.08 8.81 -46.59
CA GLN A 60 9.43 8.38 -45.36
C GLN A 60 8.32 7.42 -45.78
N LEU A 61 8.61 6.12 -45.76
CA LEU A 61 7.57 5.12 -45.75
C LEU A 61 6.86 5.31 -44.40
N ASP A 62 5.57 5.62 -44.47
CA ASP A 62 4.68 5.44 -43.34
C ASP A 62 4.71 3.94 -43.03
N ASN A 63 5.53 3.56 -42.05
CA ASN A 63 5.70 2.19 -41.62
C ASN A 63 4.56 1.87 -40.64
N ASP A 64 3.38 1.57 -41.18
CA ASP A 64 2.20 1.31 -40.38
C ASP A 64 2.39 0.04 -39.52
N LEU A 65 2.03 0.13 -38.25
CA LEU A 65 2.11 -0.95 -37.28
C LEU A 65 0.74 -1.19 -36.68
N PHE A 66 0.22 -2.38 -36.93
CA PHE A 66 -1.02 -2.88 -36.33
C PHE A 66 -0.67 -4.01 -35.37
N VAL A 67 -1.12 -3.89 -34.13
CA VAL A 67 -0.91 -4.87 -33.08
C VAL A 67 -2.26 -5.33 -32.54
N ASN A 68 -2.41 -6.64 -32.35
CA ASN A 68 -3.57 -7.28 -31.76
C ASN A 68 -3.12 -8.41 -30.83
N LEU A 69 -3.22 -8.18 -29.52
CA LEU A 69 -2.76 -9.10 -28.48
C LEU A 69 -3.92 -9.56 -27.63
N LEU A 70 -4.08 -10.88 -27.49
CA LEU A 70 -4.91 -11.47 -26.44
C LEU A 70 -3.99 -11.97 -25.34
N VAL A 71 -3.99 -11.28 -24.20
CA VAL A 71 -3.07 -11.50 -23.08
C VAL A 71 -3.82 -12.11 -21.90
N ASN A 72 -3.49 -13.35 -21.55
CA ASN A 72 -3.90 -13.98 -20.31
C ASN A 72 -2.90 -13.62 -19.20
N ILE A 73 -3.34 -12.77 -18.28
CA ILE A 73 -2.56 -12.35 -17.11
C ILE A 73 -2.76 -13.37 -15.99
N THR A 74 -1.65 -13.92 -15.51
CA THR A 74 -1.58 -14.80 -14.33
C THR A 74 -1.02 -14.05 -13.12
N PRO A 75 -1.25 -14.54 -11.89
CA PRO A 75 -0.70 -13.94 -10.66
C PRO A 75 0.83 -13.92 -10.57
N ASN A 76 1.53 -14.53 -11.53
CA ASN A 76 2.99 -14.44 -11.65
C ASN A 76 3.46 -13.11 -12.25
N ALA A 77 2.55 -12.32 -12.81
CA ALA A 77 2.81 -11.00 -13.34
C ALA A 77 2.40 -9.91 -12.35
N GLU A 78 3.23 -8.88 -12.29
CA GLU A 78 2.93 -7.68 -11.54
C GLU A 78 2.39 -6.61 -12.48
N VAL A 79 1.22 -6.07 -12.13
CA VAL A 79 0.63 -4.92 -12.80
C VAL A 79 0.90 -3.68 -11.96
N GLN A 80 1.34 -2.62 -12.64
CA GLN A 80 1.55 -1.31 -12.03
C GLN A 80 0.75 -0.26 -12.80
N LEU A 81 -0.11 0.44 -12.08
CA LEU A 81 -0.91 1.55 -12.56
C LEU A 81 -0.46 2.81 -11.82
N LEU A 82 -0.01 3.82 -12.55
CA LEU A 82 0.49 5.06 -11.97
C LEU A 82 -0.61 6.12 -12.05
N LEU A 83 -1.07 6.61 -10.90
CA LEU A 83 -2.09 7.65 -10.78
C LEU A 83 -1.46 9.03 -10.98
N ASP A 84 -0.41 9.30 -10.20
CA ASP A 84 0.30 10.56 -10.22
C ASP A 84 1.81 10.29 -10.16
N PRO A 85 2.53 10.40 -11.28
CA PRO A 85 3.98 10.23 -11.30
C PRO A 85 4.76 11.25 -10.45
N GLN A 86 4.19 12.44 -10.20
CA GLN A 86 4.82 13.49 -9.40
C GLN A 86 4.65 13.22 -7.90
N ALA A 87 3.44 12.87 -7.46
CA ALA A 87 3.18 12.48 -6.07
C ALA A 87 3.65 11.05 -5.76
N GLY A 88 3.87 10.22 -6.79
CA GLY A 88 4.23 8.82 -6.68
C GLY A 88 3.05 7.89 -6.36
N ASP A 89 1.82 8.38 -6.54
CA ASP A 89 0.59 7.60 -6.34
C ASP A 89 0.54 6.45 -7.36
N LYS A 90 0.46 5.23 -6.85
CA LYS A 90 0.46 4.02 -7.67
C LYS A 90 -0.29 2.87 -7.02
N ILE A 91 -0.98 2.11 -7.85
CA ILE A 91 -1.49 0.79 -7.52
C ILE A 91 -0.48 -0.23 -8.06
N ARG A 92 -0.03 -1.13 -7.19
CA ARG A 92 0.89 -2.22 -7.56
C ARG A 92 0.37 -3.52 -7.00
N GLY A 93 0.14 -4.50 -7.87
CA GLY A 93 -0.36 -5.79 -7.42
C GLY A 93 -0.21 -6.90 -8.44
N THR A 94 -0.30 -8.12 -7.94
CA THR A 94 -0.43 -9.35 -8.72
C THR A 94 -1.89 -9.78 -8.74
N GLY A 95 -2.27 -10.49 -9.79
CA GLY A 95 -3.66 -10.79 -10.05
C GLY A 95 -3.85 -11.56 -11.34
N TYR A 96 -5.10 -11.73 -11.73
CA TYR A 96 -5.48 -12.46 -12.92
C TYR A 96 -6.39 -11.62 -13.80
N GLY A 97 -6.32 -11.83 -15.11
CA GLY A 97 -7.14 -11.08 -16.05
C GLY A 97 -6.96 -11.55 -17.47
N ASN A 98 -7.87 -11.16 -18.34
CA ASN A 98 -7.71 -11.34 -19.78
C ASN A 98 -7.83 -9.96 -20.42
N LEU A 99 -6.77 -9.51 -21.09
CA LEU A 99 -6.73 -8.23 -21.77
C LEU A 99 -6.62 -8.44 -23.28
N HIS A 100 -7.46 -7.75 -24.03
CA HIS A 100 -7.31 -7.57 -25.47
C HIS A 100 -6.69 -6.20 -25.71
N ILE A 101 -5.47 -6.17 -26.24
CA ILE A 101 -4.71 -4.94 -26.48
C ILE A 101 -4.57 -4.78 -27.99
N THR A 102 -5.01 -3.63 -28.50
CA THR A 102 -4.84 -3.27 -29.91
C THR A 102 -4.07 -1.96 -30.04
N TYR A 103 -3.17 -1.86 -31.00
CA TYR A 103 -2.46 -0.62 -31.32
C TYR A 103 -2.44 -0.42 -32.83
N ASN A 104 -2.57 0.83 -33.26
CA ASN A 104 -2.46 1.25 -34.65
C ASN A 104 -1.59 2.52 -34.70
N SER A 105 -0.46 2.46 -35.39
CA SER A 105 0.46 3.61 -35.45
C SER A 105 -0.06 4.76 -36.30
N VAL A 106 -1.05 4.53 -37.18
CA VAL A 106 -1.61 5.57 -38.06
C VAL A 106 -2.34 6.63 -37.25
N ASP A 107 -3.10 6.21 -36.23
CA ASP A 107 -3.87 7.08 -35.33
C ASP A 107 -3.27 7.14 -33.91
N ASP A 108 -2.10 6.53 -33.70
CA ASP A 108 -1.50 6.26 -32.39
C ASP A 108 -2.49 5.62 -31.40
N GLY A 109 -3.43 4.83 -31.94
CA GLY A 109 -4.62 4.35 -31.25
C GLY A 109 -4.36 3.10 -30.42
N LEU A 110 -3.77 3.25 -29.23
CA LEU A 110 -3.72 2.18 -28.22
C LEU A 110 -5.10 2.00 -27.57
N ARG A 111 -5.61 0.77 -27.60
CA ARG A 111 -6.83 0.38 -26.87
C ARG A 111 -6.60 -0.87 -26.05
N ILE A 112 -7.21 -0.91 -24.86
CA ILE A 112 -7.21 -2.06 -23.96
C ILE A 112 -8.66 -2.39 -23.62
N LEU A 113 -9.04 -3.66 -23.74
CA LEU A 113 -10.34 -4.19 -23.37
C LEU A 113 -10.16 -5.37 -22.42
N GLY A 114 -10.91 -5.40 -21.33
CA GLY A 114 -10.92 -6.54 -20.41
C GLY A 114 -10.84 -6.15 -18.95
N GLU A 115 -10.74 -7.17 -18.10
CA GLU A 115 -10.75 -7.02 -16.65
C GLU A 115 -9.48 -7.64 -16.05
N TYR A 116 -8.96 -6.97 -15.03
CA TYR A 116 -7.89 -7.45 -14.17
C TYR A 116 -8.36 -7.41 -12.72
N GLU A 117 -8.35 -8.57 -12.07
CA GLU A 117 -8.69 -8.74 -10.67
C GLU A 117 -7.39 -8.90 -9.85
N ILE A 118 -7.22 -8.02 -8.87
CA ILE A 118 -6.05 -7.95 -8.00
C ILE A 118 -6.21 -9.00 -6.90
N GLU A 119 -5.30 -9.97 -6.88
CA GLU A 119 -5.21 -10.97 -5.81
C GLU A 119 -4.48 -10.40 -4.58
N SER A 120 -3.39 -9.66 -4.83
CA SER A 120 -2.62 -9.03 -3.77
C SER A 120 -1.89 -7.80 -4.29
N GLY A 121 -1.89 -6.73 -3.51
CA GLY A 121 -1.22 -5.51 -3.91
C GLY A 121 -1.27 -4.43 -2.84
N ASN A 122 -0.65 -3.31 -3.16
CA ASN A 122 -0.65 -2.11 -2.34
C ASN A 122 -1.05 -0.91 -3.21
N TYR A 123 -1.75 0.02 -2.58
CA TYR A 123 -2.11 1.32 -3.13
C TYR A 123 -1.40 2.39 -2.30
N LEU A 124 -0.52 3.17 -2.93
CA LEU A 124 0.16 4.26 -2.27
C LEU A 124 -0.70 5.52 -2.31
N PHE A 125 -1.56 5.69 -1.32
CA PHE A 125 -2.38 6.88 -1.20
C PHE A 125 -1.52 8.10 -0.84
N THR A 126 -1.65 9.15 -1.63
CA THR A 126 -1.04 10.45 -1.36
C THR A 126 -2.10 11.54 -1.36
N PHE A 127 -2.16 12.35 -0.30
CA PHE A 127 -3.04 13.51 -0.22
C PHE A 127 -2.21 14.79 -0.04
N GLN A 128 -2.30 15.67 -1.04
CA GLN A 128 -1.69 17.02 -1.06
C GLN A 128 -0.23 17.08 -0.59
N ASN A 129 0.58 16.06 -0.92
CA ASN A 129 1.98 15.89 -0.49
C ASN A 129 2.24 15.81 1.03
N ALA A 130 1.22 15.98 1.87
CA ALA A 130 1.32 15.97 3.33
C ALA A 130 1.11 14.57 3.91
N LEU A 131 0.19 13.79 3.33
CA LEU A 131 -0.14 12.45 3.80
C LEU A 131 0.26 11.43 2.73
N ARG A 132 1.12 10.48 3.12
CA ARG A 132 1.54 9.37 2.27
C ARG A 132 1.39 8.06 3.04
N LYS A 133 0.45 7.21 2.62
CA LYS A 133 0.11 5.95 3.30
C LYS A 133 -0.01 4.82 2.31
N GLU A 134 0.65 3.71 2.60
CA GLU A 134 0.54 2.50 1.81
C GLU A 134 -0.65 1.68 2.32
N PHE A 135 -1.76 1.78 1.60
CA PHE A 135 -2.94 0.94 1.82
C PHE A 135 -2.69 -0.42 1.18
N LYS A 136 -3.14 -1.47 1.85
CA LYS A 136 -3.10 -2.82 1.30
C LYS A 136 -4.39 -3.10 0.54
N VAL A 137 -4.27 -3.50 -0.71
CA VAL A 137 -5.41 -3.84 -1.56
C VAL A 137 -6.00 -5.19 -1.13
N GLU A 138 -7.31 -5.22 -0.93
CA GLU A 138 -8.05 -6.44 -0.66
C GLU A 138 -8.25 -7.25 -1.93
N ASN A 139 -8.19 -8.58 -1.77
CA ASN A 139 -8.47 -9.52 -2.85
C ASN A 139 -9.89 -9.30 -3.40
N GLY A 140 -10.03 -9.34 -4.72
CA GLY A 140 -11.29 -9.08 -5.42
C GLY A 140 -11.45 -7.65 -5.90
N SER A 141 -10.46 -6.77 -5.66
CA SER A 141 -10.40 -5.44 -6.28
C SER A 141 -10.18 -5.56 -7.79
N LYS A 142 -10.83 -4.73 -8.60
CA LYS A 142 -10.86 -4.87 -10.07
C LYS A 142 -10.44 -3.60 -10.78
N ILE A 143 -9.84 -3.78 -11.96
CA ILE A 143 -9.59 -2.74 -12.94
C ILE A 143 -10.18 -3.20 -14.27
N HIS A 144 -11.06 -2.39 -14.83
CA HIS A 144 -11.78 -2.68 -16.05
C HIS A 144 -11.42 -1.66 -17.14
N TRP A 145 -10.88 -2.14 -18.25
CA TRP A 145 -10.64 -1.31 -19.44
C TRP A 145 -11.73 -1.56 -20.47
N ASN A 146 -12.33 -0.47 -20.96
CA ASN A 146 -13.41 -0.47 -21.96
C ASN A 146 -12.98 0.17 -23.29
N GLY A 147 -11.67 0.23 -23.55
CA GLY A 147 -11.09 0.85 -24.73
C GLY A 147 -9.93 1.76 -24.37
N ASP A 148 -10.18 2.82 -23.60
CA ASP A 148 -9.15 3.81 -23.26
C ASP A 148 -8.13 3.22 -22.25
N PRO A 149 -6.84 3.04 -22.63
CA PRO A 149 -5.80 2.53 -21.73
C PRO A 149 -5.53 3.46 -20.54
N ALA A 150 -5.77 4.76 -20.72
CA ALA A 150 -5.46 5.81 -19.76
C ALA A 150 -6.55 5.99 -18.70
N ASN A 151 -7.80 5.63 -19.02
CA ASN A 151 -8.92 5.90 -18.13
C ASN A 151 -9.77 4.66 -17.83
N PRO A 152 -9.20 3.60 -17.22
CA PRO A 152 -9.97 2.44 -16.81
C PRO A 152 -11.03 2.80 -15.76
N THR A 153 -12.03 1.94 -15.61
CA THR A 153 -12.90 1.94 -14.43
C THR A 153 -12.21 1.12 -13.33
N VAL A 154 -12.10 1.67 -12.13
CA VAL A 154 -11.49 0.99 -10.97
C VAL A 154 -12.56 0.71 -9.93
N GLU A 155 -12.52 -0.48 -9.35
CA GLU A 155 -13.30 -0.89 -8.17
C GLU A 155 -12.32 -1.50 -7.16
N LEU A 156 -11.70 -0.66 -6.35
CA LEU A 156 -10.62 -1.05 -5.46
C LEU A 156 -11.02 -0.84 -4.01
N LYS A 157 -10.89 -1.89 -3.22
CA LYS A 157 -11.02 -1.83 -1.77
C LYS A 157 -9.66 -2.07 -1.16
N ALA A 158 -9.19 -1.12 -0.36
CA ALA A 158 -7.91 -1.23 0.32
C ALA A 158 -8.02 -0.76 1.75
N TYR A 159 -7.09 -1.18 2.60
CA TYR A 159 -7.10 -0.79 4.01
C TYR A 159 -5.71 -0.43 4.53
N TYR A 160 -5.66 0.57 5.40
CA TYR A 160 -4.51 0.89 6.23
C TYR A 160 -4.82 0.46 7.67
N GLN A 161 -3.95 -0.38 8.24
CA GLN A 161 -4.15 -0.93 9.58
C GLN A 161 -3.24 -0.23 10.59
N LEU A 162 -3.81 0.22 11.70
CA LEU A 162 -3.13 0.84 12.84
C LEU A 162 -3.76 0.36 14.16
N THR A 163 -3.23 0.82 15.29
CA THR A 163 -3.86 0.64 16.60
C THR A 163 -4.20 2.02 17.15
N ALA A 164 -5.44 2.20 17.59
CA ALA A 164 -5.92 3.47 18.11
C ALA A 164 -6.71 3.28 19.41
N SER A 165 -6.75 4.34 20.21
CA SER A 165 -7.50 4.40 21.46
C SER A 165 -8.97 4.64 21.21
N LEU A 166 -9.83 3.83 21.82
CA LEU A 166 -11.27 4.08 21.81
C LEU A 166 -11.70 5.18 22.78
N LYS A 167 -10.81 5.56 23.71
CA LYS A 167 -11.06 6.58 24.73
C LYS A 167 -11.34 7.97 24.14
N ASP A 168 -10.92 8.19 22.90
CA ASP A 168 -11.08 9.47 22.21
C ASP A 168 -12.49 9.65 21.61
N ILE A 169 -13.26 8.56 21.46
CA ILE A 169 -14.57 8.56 20.78
C ILE A 169 -15.72 7.93 21.57
N LEU A 170 -15.43 7.17 22.63
CA LEU A 170 -16.45 6.48 23.42
C LEU A 170 -16.68 7.16 24.76
N ASP A 171 -17.93 7.21 25.18
CA ASP A 171 -18.32 7.65 26.53
C ASP A 171 -17.75 6.72 27.61
N GLU A 172 -17.47 7.29 28.80
CA GLU A 172 -16.93 6.53 29.94
C GLU A 172 -17.78 5.31 30.32
N SER A 173 -19.10 5.36 30.12
CA SER A 173 -20.00 4.24 30.40
C SER A 173 -19.80 3.03 29.49
N ILE A 174 -19.33 3.24 28.25
CA ILE A 174 -19.00 2.19 27.28
C ILE A 174 -17.55 1.73 27.49
N LEU A 175 -16.64 2.66 27.76
CA LEU A 175 -15.24 2.35 28.10
C LEU A 175 -15.12 1.49 29.35
N ASN A 176 -15.96 1.72 30.36
CA ASN A 176 -15.98 0.93 31.60
C ASN A 176 -16.50 -0.51 31.42
N LYS A 177 -17.09 -0.85 30.26
CA LYS A 177 -17.50 -2.23 29.93
C LYS A 177 -16.51 -2.92 28.99
N SER A 178 -15.68 -2.14 28.29
CA SER A 178 -14.66 -2.67 27.40
C SER A 178 -13.33 -2.80 28.15
N ASN A 179 -12.86 -4.03 28.32
CA ASN A 179 -11.52 -4.30 28.86
C ASN A 179 -10.38 -3.80 27.95
N ARG A 180 -10.72 -3.30 26.74
CA ARG A 180 -9.76 -2.85 25.75
C ARG A 180 -9.90 -1.35 25.55
N THR A 181 -8.84 -0.64 25.94
CA THR A 181 -8.70 0.80 25.74
C THR A 181 -8.20 1.14 24.34
N THR A 182 -7.47 0.21 23.73
CA THR A 182 -6.95 0.31 22.36
C THR A 182 -7.31 -0.91 21.54
N VAL A 183 -7.59 -0.67 20.26
CA VAL A 183 -8.01 -1.72 19.33
C VAL A 183 -7.29 -1.59 18.00
N PRO A 184 -7.08 -2.71 17.27
CA PRO A 184 -6.71 -2.62 15.88
C PRO A 184 -7.84 -1.93 15.11
N VAL A 185 -7.44 -1.00 14.25
CA VAL A 185 -8.33 -0.24 13.37
C VAL A 185 -7.86 -0.42 11.94
N LYS A 186 -8.79 -0.72 11.04
CA LYS A 186 -8.56 -0.63 9.60
C LYS A 186 -9.29 0.60 9.08
N CYS A 187 -8.53 1.57 8.60
CA CYS A 187 -9.06 2.62 7.73
C CYS A 187 -9.24 2.01 6.34
N ILE A 188 -10.48 1.75 5.95
CA ILE A 188 -10.84 1.24 4.62
C ILE A 188 -11.00 2.43 3.68
N LEU A 189 -10.42 2.29 2.49
CA LEU A 189 -10.56 3.17 1.35
C LEU A 189 -11.17 2.35 0.20
N GLU A 190 -12.30 2.83 -0.31
CA GLU A 190 -13.03 2.27 -1.44
C GLU A 190 -12.93 3.28 -2.59
N LEU A 191 -12.27 2.90 -3.67
CA LEU A 191 -12.18 3.66 -4.92
C LEU A 191 -13.09 3.03 -5.95
N SER A 192 -13.96 3.84 -6.55
CA SER A 192 -14.91 3.39 -7.57
C SER A 192 -15.00 4.37 -8.75
N GLY A 193 -15.37 3.89 -9.93
CA GLY A 193 -15.60 4.73 -11.11
C GLY A 193 -14.36 4.95 -11.99
N LEU A 194 -14.41 5.98 -12.83
CA LEU A 194 -13.34 6.26 -13.79
C LEU A 194 -12.06 6.70 -13.09
N PHE A 195 -10.92 6.19 -13.54
CA PHE A 195 -9.62 6.44 -12.94
C PHE A 195 -9.19 7.91 -12.96
N SER A 196 -9.62 8.67 -13.98
CA SER A 196 -9.40 10.12 -14.06
C SER A 196 -10.20 10.93 -13.02
N LYS A 197 -11.30 10.37 -12.51
CA LYS A 197 -12.19 10.99 -11.51
C LYS A 197 -12.78 9.91 -10.60
N PRO A 198 -11.95 9.26 -9.77
CA PRO A 198 -12.43 8.18 -8.92
C PRO A 198 -13.29 8.77 -7.80
N MET A 199 -14.40 8.09 -7.50
CA MET A 199 -15.17 8.31 -6.29
C MET A 199 -14.48 7.60 -5.13
N ILE A 200 -14.07 8.35 -4.12
CA ILE A 200 -13.40 7.85 -2.93
C ILE A 200 -14.41 7.80 -1.79
N LYS A 201 -14.56 6.63 -1.17
CA LYS A 201 -15.36 6.46 0.05
C LYS A 201 -14.49 5.85 1.14
N PHE A 202 -14.65 6.33 2.36
CA PHE A 202 -13.94 5.79 3.51
C PHE A 202 -14.85 5.00 4.44
N ASN A 203 -14.26 4.06 5.17
CA ASN A 203 -14.93 3.31 6.22
C ASN A 203 -13.94 2.87 7.31
N ILE A 204 -14.42 2.53 8.50
CA ILE A 204 -13.60 2.03 9.60
C ILE A 204 -14.08 0.61 9.95
N ASP A 205 -13.15 -0.34 9.95
CA ASP A 205 -13.37 -1.70 10.47
C ASP A 205 -12.52 -1.89 11.73
N LEU A 206 -13.13 -2.39 12.80
CA LEU A 206 -12.46 -2.74 14.05
C LEU A 206 -12.31 -4.27 14.10
N PRO A 207 -11.18 -4.85 13.68
CA PRO A 207 -11.09 -6.30 13.58
C PRO A 207 -11.18 -6.93 14.97
N ASN A 208 -12.14 -7.84 15.14
CA ASN A 208 -12.36 -8.58 16.38
C ASN A 208 -12.89 -7.73 17.56
N SER A 209 -13.56 -6.62 17.27
CA SER A 209 -14.43 -5.91 18.23
C SER A 209 -15.73 -6.69 18.49
N ASP A 210 -16.37 -6.38 19.61
CA ASP A 210 -17.74 -6.82 19.89
C ASP A 210 -18.78 -5.91 19.19
N GLU A 211 -20.03 -6.35 19.21
CA GLU A 211 -21.14 -5.66 18.53
C GLU A 211 -21.56 -4.35 19.23
N GLU A 212 -21.33 -4.22 20.53
CA GLU A 212 -21.61 -2.98 21.28
C GLU A 212 -20.62 -1.89 20.86
N LEU A 213 -19.33 -2.23 20.74
CA LEU A 213 -18.28 -1.35 20.26
C LEU A 213 -18.49 -0.91 18.80
N ASN A 214 -18.89 -1.84 17.91
CA ASN A 214 -19.19 -1.47 16.52
C ASN A 214 -20.37 -0.49 16.42
N ARG A 215 -21.44 -0.72 17.20
CA ARG A 215 -22.58 0.22 17.27
C ARG A 215 -22.18 1.59 17.80
N ALA A 216 -21.30 1.64 18.79
CA ALA A 216 -20.80 2.90 19.32
C ALA A 216 -19.94 3.65 18.31
N LEU A 217 -19.09 2.94 17.55
CA LEU A 217 -18.35 3.52 16.44
C LEU A 217 -19.30 4.08 15.38
N ASP A 218 -20.31 3.31 14.95
CA ASP A 218 -21.28 3.70 13.93
C ASP A 218 -22.02 5.01 14.28
N ALA A 219 -22.29 5.25 15.57
CA ALA A 219 -22.88 6.50 16.04
C ALA A 219 -21.95 7.71 15.82
N VAL A 220 -20.64 7.53 16.03
CA VAL A 220 -19.62 8.58 15.90
C VAL A 220 -19.26 8.85 14.43
N VAL A 221 -19.43 7.87 13.54
CA VAL A 221 -19.15 7.99 12.09
C VAL A 221 -20.41 8.02 11.23
N SER A 222 -21.52 8.49 11.80
CA SER A 222 -22.86 8.44 11.18
C SER A 222 -23.01 9.21 9.87
N THR A 223 -22.17 10.22 9.61
CA THR A 223 -22.14 10.97 8.37
C THR A 223 -20.79 10.82 7.65
N GLU A 224 -20.78 11.01 6.33
CA GLU A 224 -19.55 10.96 5.54
C GLU A 224 -18.52 11.99 6.00
N GLU A 225 -18.94 13.19 6.40
CA GLU A 225 -18.04 14.20 6.97
C GLU A 225 -17.41 13.73 8.29
N MET A 226 -18.20 13.13 9.19
CA MET A 226 -17.68 12.57 10.44
C MET A 226 -16.73 11.41 10.19
N MET A 227 -17.08 10.50 9.27
CA MET A 227 -16.22 9.40 8.83
C MET A 227 -14.89 9.92 8.28
N ASN A 228 -14.93 10.89 7.37
CA ASN A 228 -13.74 11.47 6.75
C ASN A 228 -12.83 12.11 7.81
N ARG A 229 -13.41 12.87 8.75
CA ARG A 229 -12.66 13.48 9.85
C ARG A 229 -11.98 12.43 10.73
N GLN A 230 -12.67 11.34 11.06
CA GLN A 230 -12.09 10.25 11.84
C GLN A 230 -10.94 9.55 11.09
N ILE A 231 -11.15 9.25 9.81
CA ILE A 231 -10.14 8.61 8.97
C ILE A 231 -8.89 9.47 8.82
N ILE A 232 -9.06 10.77 8.54
CA ILE A 232 -7.93 11.69 8.40
C ILE A 232 -7.14 11.78 9.72
N SER A 233 -7.84 11.88 10.85
CA SER A 233 -7.19 11.88 12.18
C SER A 233 -6.41 10.57 12.42
N LEU A 234 -6.98 9.42 12.07
CA LEU A 234 -6.30 8.13 12.18
C LEU A 234 -5.08 8.03 11.26
N LEU A 235 -5.16 8.54 10.03
CA LEU A 235 -4.05 8.48 9.07
C LEU A 235 -2.91 9.43 9.44
N ILE A 236 -3.21 10.64 9.93
CA ILE A 236 -2.20 11.65 10.30
C ILE A 236 -1.65 11.38 11.70
N MET A 237 -2.53 11.22 12.68
CA MET A 237 -2.19 11.23 14.12
C MET A 237 -2.15 9.83 14.74
N GLY A 238 -2.70 8.82 14.05
CA GLY A 238 -2.78 7.46 14.58
C GLY A 238 -3.87 7.27 15.65
N LYS A 239 -4.83 8.20 15.74
CA LYS A 239 -5.88 8.21 16.76
C LYS A 239 -7.21 8.66 16.20
N PHE A 240 -8.28 8.38 16.92
CA PHE A 240 -9.57 8.95 16.56
C PHE A 240 -9.61 10.44 16.89
N TYR A 241 -10.40 11.17 16.13
CA TYR A 241 -10.67 12.58 16.35
C TYR A 241 -11.47 12.78 17.64
N ALA A 242 -10.94 13.62 18.53
CA ALA A 242 -11.61 14.15 19.72
C ALA A 242 -11.56 15.70 19.69
N PRO A 243 -12.70 16.41 19.74
CA PRO A 243 -12.73 17.88 19.68
C PRO A 243 -11.89 18.58 20.76
N GLU A 244 -11.80 18.01 21.96
CA GLU A 244 -11.11 18.62 23.11
C GLU A 244 -9.59 18.43 23.08
N LEU A 245 -9.08 17.29 22.57
CA LEU A 245 -7.64 17.00 22.51
C LEU A 245 -6.88 17.88 21.50
N ILE A 246 -7.56 18.40 20.49
CA ILE A 246 -6.92 19.19 19.41
C ILE A 246 -6.51 20.59 19.90
N LYS A 247 -6.97 21.02 21.08
CA LYS A 247 -6.49 22.26 21.71
C LYS A 247 -5.11 22.13 22.33
N ASP A 248 -4.71 20.93 22.78
CA ASP A 248 -3.49 20.75 23.59
C ASP A 248 -2.40 19.89 22.94
N ALA A 249 -2.72 19.08 21.94
CA ALA A 249 -1.76 18.13 21.37
C ALA A 249 -1.26 18.57 19.99
N THR A 250 -0.03 19.10 19.98
CA THR A 250 0.83 19.38 18.80
C THR A 250 0.37 20.57 17.96
N GLY A 251 1.30 21.32 17.36
CA GLY A 251 1.04 22.55 16.60
C GLY A 251 0.26 22.37 15.27
N PHE A 252 -0.66 21.40 15.22
CA PHE A 252 -1.63 21.16 14.17
C PHE A 252 -2.99 21.66 14.68
N GLY A 253 -3.40 22.87 14.26
CA GLY A 253 -4.56 23.53 14.85
C GLY A 253 -5.89 22.90 14.43
N GLN A 254 -6.92 23.07 15.28
CA GLN A 254 -8.31 22.71 14.96
C GLN A 254 -8.78 23.31 13.63
N ASN A 255 -8.31 24.52 13.30
CA ASN A 255 -8.62 25.22 12.05
C ASN A 255 -8.01 24.53 10.82
N ASP A 256 -6.85 23.88 10.95
CA ASP A 256 -6.16 23.23 9.83
C ASP A 256 -6.83 21.90 9.48
N LEU A 257 -7.26 21.13 10.49
CA LEU A 257 -8.00 19.88 10.26
C LEU A 257 -9.43 20.14 9.75
N LEU A 258 -10.09 21.20 10.26
CA LEU A 258 -11.37 21.64 9.72
C LEU A 258 -11.24 22.13 8.28
N ALA A 259 -10.16 22.84 7.91
CA ALA A 259 -9.90 23.25 6.53
C ALA A 259 -9.68 22.05 5.57
N ILE A 260 -9.06 20.97 6.04
CA ILE A 260 -8.89 19.73 5.26
C ILE A 260 -10.24 19.02 5.05
N VAL A 261 -11.15 19.05 6.04
CA VAL A 261 -12.46 18.37 5.98
C VAL A 261 -13.52 19.21 5.25
N SER A 262 -13.47 20.54 5.35
CA SER A 262 -14.45 21.45 4.76
C SER A 262 -14.11 21.86 3.32
N SER A 263 -12.92 21.56 2.81
CA SER A 263 -12.53 21.87 1.44
C SER A 263 -12.96 20.77 0.48
N THR A 264 -14.13 20.96 -0.09
CA THR A 264 -14.48 20.42 -1.41
C THR A 264 -13.31 20.58 -2.39
N LEU A 265 -12.77 19.45 -2.87
CA LEU A 265 -11.91 19.24 -4.05
C LEU A 265 -11.36 20.50 -4.76
N SER A 266 -10.61 21.36 -4.07
CA SER A 266 -10.01 22.53 -4.71
C SER A 266 -8.66 22.89 -4.09
N THR A 267 -7.63 22.46 -4.81
CA THR A 267 -6.41 23.21 -5.15
C THR A 267 -6.13 24.45 -4.28
N GLN A 268 -5.48 24.23 -3.14
CA GLN A 268 -4.38 25.02 -2.60
C GLN A 268 -4.15 24.61 -1.15
N LEU A 269 -2.97 24.05 -0.86
CA LEU A 269 -2.20 24.32 0.36
C LEU A 269 -0.82 23.70 0.17
N ASN A 270 0.11 24.58 -0.19
CA ASN A 270 1.52 24.27 -0.38
C ASN A 270 2.22 24.54 0.96
N ASN A 271 3.07 23.60 1.38
CA ASN A 271 3.94 23.62 2.57
C ASN A 271 3.33 23.02 3.84
N TRP A 272 3.68 21.75 4.17
CA TRP A 272 4.43 21.35 5.39
C TRP A 272 4.67 19.83 5.49
N ALA A 273 5.51 19.44 6.46
CA ALA A 273 6.57 18.43 6.39
C ALA A 273 6.20 16.94 6.39
N SER A 274 7.04 16.19 5.68
CA SER A 274 7.16 14.73 5.67
C SER A 274 7.92 14.18 6.88
N GLN A 275 7.66 12.89 7.15
CA GLN A 275 8.46 11.86 7.86
C GLN A 275 7.84 11.35 9.16
N LEU A 276 7.05 10.26 9.10
CA LEU A 276 6.97 9.28 10.20
C LEU A 276 6.78 7.85 9.65
N PHE A 277 7.83 7.05 9.88
CA PHE A 277 8.02 5.59 9.83
C PHE A 277 7.04 4.70 9.04
N GLU A 278 7.47 4.25 7.85
CA GLU A 278 6.72 3.38 6.92
C GLU A 278 6.44 1.93 7.39
N LYS A 279 6.81 1.51 8.62
CA LYS A 279 6.70 0.09 9.04
C LYS A 279 6.26 -0.17 10.49
N TRP A 280 6.16 0.87 11.30
CA TRP A 280 5.74 0.76 12.69
C TRP A 280 4.72 1.86 12.94
N ASN A 281 3.50 1.46 13.29
CA ASN A 281 2.50 2.41 13.77
C ASN A 281 2.69 2.55 15.28
N PHE A 282 3.02 3.74 15.72
CA PHE A 282 3.17 4.09 17.14
C PHE A 282 2.12 5.12 17.52
N GLY A 283 1.51 4.95 18.69
CA GLY A 283 0.56 5.92 19.25
C GLY A 283 0.85 6.16 20.71
N VAL A 284 0.90 7.43 21.13
CA VAL A 284 1.12 7.81 22.54
C VAL A 284 -0.17 8.40 23.07
N ASN A 285 -0.80 7.82 24.10
CA ASN A 285 -1.98 8.38 24.77
C ASN A 285 -1.62 8.95 26.14
N PHE A 286 -2.24 10.07 26.47
CA PHE A 286 -2.17 10.70 27.79
C PHE A 286 -3.59 10.98 28.26
N ARG A 287 -3.91 10.67 29.51
CA ARG A 287 -5.23 10.94 30.11
C ARG A 287 -5.08 11.35 31.56
N THR A 288 -5.90 12.32 31.96
CA THR A 288 -6.17 12.63 33.37
C THR A 288 -7.61 12.23 33.64
N THR A 289 -7.86 11.43 34.68
CA THR A 289 -9.20 11.01 35.11
C THR A 289 -9.52 11.67 36.46
N GLY A 290 -10.78 12.02 36.68
CA GLY A 290 -11.24 12.64 37.92
C GLY A 290 -10.89 14.13 38.06
N ILE A 291 -11.42 14.74 39.11
CA ILE A 291 -11.18 16.16 39.45
C ILE A 291 -9.93 16.23 40.34
N ALA A 292 -9.04 17.19 40.08
CA ALA A 292 -7.85 17.38 40.90
C ALA A 292 -8.20 17.44 42.40
N ASN A 293 -7.49 16.65 43.22
CA ASN A 293 -7.69 16.49 44.67
C ASN A 293 -8.90 15.65 45.12
N THR A 294 -9.56 14.87 44.26
CA THR A 294 -10.50 13.81 44.68
C THR A 294 -9.82 12.44 44.76
N GLN A 295 -10.47 11.47 45.41
CA GLN A 295 -9.96 10.08 45.48
C GLN A 295 -9.90 9.40 44.10
N ASP A 296 -10.69 9.88 43.14
CA ASP A 296 -10.77 9.36 41.77
C ASP A 296 -9.75 10.00 40.81
N TYR A 297 -8.89 10.90 41.32
CA TYR A 297 -7.87 11.56 40.51
C TYR A 297 -6.78 10.56 40.10
N GLY A 298 -6.61 10.37 38.79
CA GLY A 298 -5.61 9.49 38.21
C GLY A 298 -4.99 10.05 36.94
N GLN A 299 -3.76 9.64 36.65
CA GLN A 299 -3.06 9.98 35.41
C GLN A 299 -2.59 8.71 34.70
N GLU A 300 -2.83 8.62 33.40
CA GLU A 300 -2.44 7.48 32.59
C GLU A 300 -1.61 7.89 31.38
N TYR A 301 -0.53 7.15 31.16
CA TYR A 301 0.38 7.28 30.04
C TYR A 301 0.44 5.94 29.33
N GLU A 302 0.06 5.87 28.07
CA GLU A 302 0.02 4.62 27.30
C GLU A 302 0.81 4.78 25.99
N PHE A 303 1.61 3.78 25.66
CA PHE A 303 2.33 3.64 24.42
C PHE A 303 1.83 2.40 23.68
N ASN A 304 1.28 2.63 22.50
CA ASN A 304 0.72 1.60 21.65
C ASN A 304 1.62 1.37 20.46
N PHE A 305 1.77 0.10 20.08
CA PHE A 305 2.50 -0.27 18.87
C PHE A 305 1.77 -1.36 18.11
N LEU A 306 1.81 -1.24 16.79
CA LEU A 306 1.40 -2.30 15.86
C LEU A 306 2.56 -2.62 14.92
N TYR A 307 2.93 -3.90 14.89
CA TYR A 307 3.93 -4.42 13.99
C TYR A 307 3.36 -5.55 13.13
N MET A 308 3.34 -5.32 11.83
CA MET A 308 2.84 -6.26 10.82
C MET A 308 3.92 -6.50 9.76
N PRO A 309 4.86 -7.44 9.97
CA PRO A 309 5.95 -7.68 9.03
C PRO A 309 5.48 -8.25 7.68
N ASN A 310 4.27 -8.83 7.65
CA ASN A 310 3.64 -9.38 6.45
C ASN A 310 2.13 -9.57 6.68
N ASN A 311 1.45 -10.15 5.69
CA ASN A 311 0.00 -10.38 5.70
C ASN A 311 -0.50 -11.47 6.67
N ARG A 312 0.40 -12.19 7.34
CA ARG A 312 0.08 -13.33 8.20
C ARG A 312 0.34 -13.10 9.68
N ILE A 313 1.26 -12.21 10.03
CA ILE A 313 1.68 -11.97 11.42
C ILE A 313 1.27 -10.56 11.83
N THR A 314 0.57 -10.46 12.96
CA THR A 314 0.23 -9.21 13.61
C THR A 314 0.70 -9.26 15.06
N PHE A 315 1.49 -8.27 15.46
CA PHE A 315 1.79 -7.98 16.86
C PHE A 315 1.17 -6.64 17.23
N ASN A 316 0.27 -6.64 18.18
CA ASN A 316 -0.32 -5.44 18.75
C ASN A 316 0.06 -5.39 20.24
N GLY A 317 0.42 -4.23 20.74
CA GLY A 317 0.67 -4.07 22.16
C GLY A 317 0.37 -2.67 22.65
N ASN A 318 -0.01 -2.59 23.91
CA ASN A 318 -0.25 -1.36 24.65
C ASN A 318 0.46 -1.48 26.00
N VAL A 319 1.47 -0.64 26.20
CA VAL A 319 2.27 -0.60 27.42
C VAL A 319 2.11 0.77 28.05
N GLY A 320 1.78 0.82 29.32
CA GLY A 320 1.48 2.08 29.97
C GLY A 320 1.66 2.07 31.47
N TYR A 321 1.56 3.25 32.04
CA TYR A 321 1.58 3.49 33.46
C TYR A 321 0.37 4.33 33.85
N ARG A 322 -0.41 3.83 34.81
CA ARG A 322 -1.53 4.55 35.44
C ARG A 322 -1.22 4.79 36.90
N ASN A 323 -1.43 6.01 37.37
CA ASN A 323 -1.35 6.35 38.78
C ASN A 323 -2.77 6.53 39.31
N ASP A 324 -3.39 5.44 39.72
CA ASP A 324 -4.74 5.40 40.28
C ASP A 324 -4.69 4.70 41.65
N LYS A 325 -5.15 5.38 42.70
CA LYS A 325 -5.13 4.87 44.08
C LYS A 325 -6.06 3.68 44.30
N MET A 326 -7.00 3.45 43.38
CA MET A 326 -7.99 2.38 43.45
C MET A 326 -7.57 1.12 42.69
N ASN A 327 -6.50 1.18 41.91
CA ASN A 327 -5.99 0.04 41.14
C ASN A 327 -4.77 -0.60 41.83
N PRO A 328 -4.73 -1.94 41.99
CA PRO A 328 -3.61 -2.64 42.65
C PRO A 328 -2.37 -2.75 41.76
N THR A 329 -2.50 -2.52 40.45
CA THR A 329 -1.38 -2.44 39.51
C THR A 329 -1.38 -1.10 38.78
N ASN A 330 -0.24 -0.43 38.81
CA ASN A 330 -0.02 0.80 38.08
C ASN A 330 0.52 0.56 36.66
N PHE A 331 0.83 -0.69 36.32
CA PHE A 331 1.38 -1.06 35.02
C PHE A 331 0.30 -1.65 34.10
N ILE A 332 0.27 -1.17 32.86
CA ILE A 332 -0.59 -1.63 31.76
C ILE A 332 0.32 -2.38 30.78
N GLY A 333 -0.02 -3.64 30.48
CA GLY A 333 0.80 -4.52 29.66
C GLY A 333 -0.05 -5.44 28.80
N ASP A 334 -0.70 -4.85 27.81
CA ASP A 334 -1.56 -5.56 26.87
C ASP A 334 -0.73 -6.01 25.67
N PHE A 335 -0.88 -7.27 25.28
CA PHE A 335 -0.26 -7.80 24.07
C PHE A 335 -1.24 -8.74 23.36
N ASP A 336 -1.43 -8.53 22.06
CA ASP A 336 -2.15 -9.43 21.18
C ASP A 336 -1.21 -9.91 20.05
N PHE A 337 -1.18 -11.21 19.85
CA PHE A 337 -0.50 -11.87 18.75
C PHE A 337 -1.52 -12.60 17.88
N GLU A 338 -1.44 -12.40 16.57
CA GLU A 338 -2.24 -13.14 15.60
C GLU A 338 -1.36 -13.71 14.48
N TYR A 339 -1.57 -14.99 14.18
CA TYR A 339 -0.99 -15.69 13.05
C TYR A 339 -2.06 -16.32 12.15
N LYS A 340 -2.21 -15.82 10.92
CA LYS A 340 -3.11 -16.42 9.92
C LYS A 340 -2.54 -17.74 9.42
N LEU A 341 -3.24 -18.83 9.73
CA LEU A 341 -2.84 -20.20 9.42
C LEU A 341 -3.07 -20.55 7.95
N ILE A 342 -4.10 -19.95 7.34
CA ILE A 342 -4.46 -20.15 5.93
C ILE A 342 -4.43 -18.83 5.14
N GLN A 343 -4.16 -18.94 3.83
CA GLN A 343 -3.99 -17.79 2.92
C GLN A 343 -5.24 -16.91 2.86
N SER A 344 -6.43 -17.52 2.93
CA SER A 344 -7.73 -16.83 2.95
C SER A 344 -7.96 -16.02 4.23
N GLY A 345 -7.14 -16.20 5.28
CA GLY A 345 -7.27 -15.50 6.55
C GLY A 345 -8.45 -15.94 7.41
N LYS A 346 -9.24 -16.92 6.96
CA LYS A 346 -10.42 -17.41 7.70
C LYS A 346 -10.07 -18.16 8.97
N LEU A 347 -8.85 -18.72 9.08
CA LEU A 347 -8.36 -19.41 10.26
C LEU A 347 -7.08 -18.73 10.76
N SER A 348 -7.08 -18.29 12.02
CA SER A 348 -5.91 -17.72 12.69
C SER A 348 -5.68 -18.32 14.08
N LEU A 349 -4.41 -18.43 14.47
CA LEU A 349 -4.00 -18.64 15.85
C LEU A 349 -3.90 -17.27 16.52
N LYS A 350 -4.47 -17.14 17.71
CA LYS A 350 -4.36 -15.93 18.53
C LYS A 350 -3.84 -16.26 19.91
N ALA A 351 -2.98 -15.40 20.42
CA ALA A 351 -2.58 -15.39 21.82
C ALA A 351 -2.69 -13.95 22.32
N TYR A 352 -3.16 -13.77 23.55
CA TYR A 352 -3.30 -12.44 24.13
C TYR A 352 -3.07 -12.44 25.63
N THR A 353 -2.68 -11.28 26.14
CA THR A 353 -2.69 -10.91 27.54
C THR A 353 -3.25 -9.50 27.64
N HIS A 354 -4.22 -9.28 28.51
CA HIS A 354 -4.81 -7.97 28.79
C HIS A 354 -4.76 -7.70 30.29
N THR A 355 -4.38 -6.48 30.68
CA THR A 355 -4.47 -6.02 32.06
C THR A 355 -5.94 -5.77 32.42
N ASN A 356 -6.41 -6.37 33.53
CA ASN A 356 -7.79 -6.19 33.97
C ASN A 356 -7.92 -4.95 34.85
N ASP A 357 -9.02 -4.23 34.72
CA ASP A 357 -9.35 -3.13 35.64
C ASP A 357 -10.00 -3.70 36.92
N TYR A 358 -9.56 -3.23 38.09
CA TYR A 358 -10.08 -3.67 39.39
C TYR A 358 -11.56 -3.33 39.57
N LYS A 359 -12.06 -2.31 38.84
CA LYS A 359 -13.48 -1.91 38.87
C LYS A 359 -14.44 -2.98 38.33
N GLU A 360 -13.95 -4.02 37.65
CA GLU A 360 -14.77 -5.07 37.04
C GLU A 360 -15.00 -6.32 37.92
N PHE A 361 -14.74 -6.28 39.23
CA PHE A 361 -14.84 -7.45 40.13
C PHE A 361 -14.01 -8.67 39.69
N LYS A 362 -12.96 -8.46 38.88
CA LYS A 362 -12.03 -9.51 38.46
C LYS A 362 -10.91 -9.65 39.48
N THR A 363 -10.72 -10.87 40.00
CA THR A 363 -9.69 -11.17 41.00
C THR A 363 -8.28 -11.29 40.42
N GLY A 364 -8.14 -11.46 39.09
CA GLY A 364 -6.87 -11.57 38.41
C GLY A 364 -6.39 -10.24 37.81
N LEU A 365 -5.11 -9.90 37.98
CA LEU A 365 -4.49 -8.68 37.43
C LEU A 365 -4.43 -8.68 35.89
N THR A 366 -4.41 -9.85 35.26
CA THR A 366 -4.40 -10.01 33.80
C THR A 366 -5.31 -11.14 33.36
N THR A 367 -5.90 -11.00 32.17
CA THR A 367 -6.60 -12.08 31.45
C THR A 367 -5.71 -12.52 30.30
N GLN A 368 -5.40 -13.81 30.23
CA GLN A 368 -4.51 -14.37 29.21
C GLN A 368 -5.22 -15.52 28.50
N GLY A 369 -4.97 -15.65 27.20
CA GLY A 369 -5.61 -16.70 26.40
C GLY A 369 -4.79 -17.07 25.17
N ILE A 370 -4.92 -18.32 24.75
CA ILE A 370 -4.44 -18.81 23.46
C ILE A 370 -5.56 -19.62 22.81
N GLY A 371 -5.79 -19.42 21.52
CA GLY A 371 -6.88 -20.11 20.83
C GLY A 371 -6.82 -19.96 19.31
N PHE A 372 -7.69 -20.71 18.64
CA PHE A 372 -7.89 -20.58 17.20
C PHE A 372 -9.17 -19.80 16.94
N VAL A 373 -9.13 -18.91 15.95
CA VAL A 373 -10.29 -18.16 15.49
C VAL A 373 -10.58 -18.58 14.06
N TYR A 374 -11.83 -19.00 13.82
CA TYR A 374 -12.33 -19.31 12.49
C TYR A 374 -13.50 -18.38 12.15
N LYS A 375 -13.38 -17.62 11.04
CA LYS A 375 -14.40 -16.68 10.56
C LYS A 375 -14.79 -17.03 9.13
N GLU A 376 -16.06 -17.36 8.94
CA GLU A 376 -16.64 -17.81 7.67
C GLU A 376 -18.09 -17.32 7.62
N ASN A 377 -18.58 -16.90 6.45
CA ASN A 377 -20.00 -16.68 6.25
C ASN A 377 -20.67 -18.03 5.99
N PHE A 378 -21.78 -18.33 6.66
CA PHE A 378 -22.47 -19.61 6.54
C PHE A 378 -23.99 -19.41 6.54
N GLY A 379 -24.71 -20.20 5.73
CA GLY A 379 -26.17 -20.27 5.76
C GLY A 379 -26.70 -21.29 6.76
N SER A 380 -25.87 -22.27 7.16
CA SER A 380 -26.23 -23.27 8.17
C SER A 380 -25.01 -23.77 8.96
N LEU A 381 -25.22 -24.29 10.18
CA LEU A 381 -24.14 -24.88 10.97
C LEU A 381 -23.48 -26.07 10.26
N LYS A 382 -24.26 -26.87 9.50
CA LYS A 382 -23.74 -28.00 8.73
C LYS A 382 -22.75 -27.56 7.64
N GLU A 383 -23.03 -26.44 6.99
CA GLU A 383 -22.16 -25.82 5.99
C GLU A 383 -20.86 -25.30 6.63
N LEU A 384 -20.96 -24.63 7.79
CA LEU A 384 -19.79 -24.16 8.54
C LEU A 384 -18.82 -25.31 8.87
N PHE A 385 -19.33 -26.44 9.37
CA PHE A 385 -18.49 -27.61 9.69
C PHE A 385 -17.90 -28.28 8.44
N ALA A 386 -18.62 -28.29 7.31
CA ALA A 386 -18.12 -28.82 6.05
C ALA A 386 -16.97 -27.95 5.50
N ASN A 387 -17.15 -26.63 5.47
CA ASN A 387 -16.15 -25.66 5.03
C ASN A 387 -14.91 -25.69 5.92
N TRP A 388 -15.11 -25.81 7.24
CA TRP A 388 -14.01 -25.97 8.19
C TRP A 388 -13.18 -27.22 7.91
N LYS A 389 -13.81 -28.39 7.72
CA LYS A 389 -13.10 -29.63 7.37
C LYS A 389 -12.32 -29.50 6.07
N GLN A 390 -12.90 -28.89 5.04
CA GLN A 390 -12.23 -28.67 3.76
C GLN A 390 -11.06 -27.68 3.88
N SER A 391 -11.15 -26.70 4.77
CA SER A 391 -10.05 -25.77 5.04
C SER A 391 -8.87 -26.41 5.77
N LEU A 392 -9.13 -27.50 6.52
CA LEU A 392 -8.14 -28.26 7.30
C LEU A 392 -7.57 -29.47 6.55
N THR A 393 -8.22 -29.94 5.47
CA THR A 393 -7.72 -31.09 4.72
C THR A 393 -6.33 -30.79 4.18
N PRO A 394 -5.31 -31.61 4.54
CA PRO A 394 -3.95 -31.36 4.09
C PRO A 394 -3.90 -31.47 2.57
N LYS A 395 -3.38 -30.41 1.96
CA LYS A 395 -3.03 -30.37 0.54
C LYS A 395 -2.28 -31.64 0.13
N THR A 396 -2.59 -32.17 -1.05
CA THR A 396 -2.03 -33.43 -1.57
C THR A 396 -0.50 -33.34 -1.62
N PRO A 397 0.23 -34.48 -1.63
CA PRO A 397 1.69 -34.50 -1.75
C PRO A 397 2.21 -33.68 -2.95
N GLU A 398 1.46 -33.68 -4.06
CA GLU A 398 1.75 -32.88 -5.25
C GLU A 398 1.61 -31.37 -4.99
N GLU A 399 0.54 -30.92 -4.33
CA GLU A 399 0.37 -29.52 -3.94
C GLU A 399 1.43 -29.07 -2.93
N LYS A 400 1.85 -29.94 -2.00
CA LYS A 400 2.92 -29.66 -1.03
C LYS A 400 4.29 -29.54 -1.71
N ALA A 401 4.57 -30.40 -2.70
CA ALA A 401 5.80 -30.32 -3.50
C ALA A 401 5.85 -29.02 -4.30
N ALA A 402 4.73 -28.64 -4.95
CA ALA A 402 4.61 -27.38 -5.68
C ALA A 402 4.79 -26.15 -4.77
N LEU A 403 4.21 -26.15 -3.57
CA LEU A 403 4.38 -25.07 -2.58
C LEU A 403 5.81 -24.97 -2.02
N LYS A 404 6.49 -26.09 -1.82
CA LYS A 404 7.89 -26.10 -1.35
C LYS A 404 8.83 -25.55 -2.42
N GLU A 405 8.64 -25.98 -3.66
CA GLU A 405 9.39 -25.47 -4.81
C GLU A 405 9.15 -23.95 -5.02
N GLN A 406 7.90 -23.49 -4.83
CA GLN A 406 7.59 -22.05 -4.86
C GLN A 406 8.28 -21.27 -3.75
N ARG A 407 8.30 -21.78 -2.50
CA ARG A 407 8.96 -21.11 -1.36
C ARG A 407 10.48 -21.05 -1.52
N ASP A 408 11.10 -22.09 -2.07
CA ASP A 408 12.54 -22.11 -2.31
C ASP A 408 12.94 -21.16 -3.44
N LYS A 409 12.12 -21.07 -4.50
CA LYS A 409 12.26 -20.05 -5.56
C LYS A 409 12.08 -18.63 -5.01
N GLU A 410 11.10 -18.39 -4.13
CA GLU A 410 10.87 -17.07 -3.52
C GLU A 410 12.05 -16.64 -2.62
N LYS A 411 12.63 -17.56 -1.84
CA LYS A 411 13.84 -17.28 -1.04
C LYS A 411 15.04 -16.95 -1.90
N ALA A 412 15.26 -17.69 -2.99
CA ALA A 412 16.33 -17.41 -3.95
C ALA A 412 16.15 -16.02 -4.60
N GLN A 413 14.92 -15.67 -4.98
CA GLN A 413 14.59 -14.36 -5.54
C GLN A 413 14.80 -13.21 -4.54
N ARG A 414 14.35 -13.36 -3.28
CA ARG A 414 14.60 -12.37 -2.23
C ARG A 414 16.09 -12.14 -1.99
N LYS A 415 16.91 -13.20 -2.07
CA LYS A 415 18.38 -13.09 -1.98
C LYS A 415 18.95 -12.33 -3.18
N ALA A 416 18.52 -12.66 -4.40
CA ALA A 416 18.96 -11.99 -5.62
C ALA A 416 18.59 -10.49 -5.63
N ILE A 417 17.37 -10.13 -5.23
CA ILE A 417 16.93 -8.72 -5.11
C ILE A 417 17.77 -7.97 -4.07
N ARG A 418 18.10 -8.62 -2.93
CA ARG A 418 18.95 -8.02 -1.89
C ARG A 418 20.37 -7.76 -2.40
N GLU A 419 20.93 -8.67 -3.18
CA GLU A 419 22.27 -8.50 -3.78
C GLU A 419 22.27 -7.45 -4.89
N TRP A 420 21.25 -7.43 -5.74
CA TRP A 420 21.08 -6.40 -6.77
C TRP A 420 21.00 -4.99 -6.16
N ARG A 421 20.17 -4.80 -5.13
CA ARG A 421 20.08 -3.50 -4.40
C ARG A 421 21.40 -3.08 -3.75
N LYS A 422 22.23 -4.03 -3.32
CA LYS A 422 23.56 -3.73 -2.77
C LYS A 422 24.50 -3.23 -3.87
N ARG A 423 24.47 -3.85 -5.06
CA ARG A 423 25.27 -3.43 -6.22
C ARG A 423 24.85 -2.05 -6.72
N GLU A 424 23.56 -1.83 -6.87
CA GLU A 424 23.01 -0.55 -7.34
C GLU A 424 23.36 0.60 -6.38
N ARG A 425 23.27 0.38 -5.05
CA ARG A 425 23.72 1.37 -4.06
C ARG A 425 25.22 1.63 -4.12
N ALA A 426 26.03 0.60 -4.34
CA ALA A 426 27.48 0.76 -4.48
C ALA A 426 27.85 1.53 -5.76
N GLU A 427 27.16 1.27 -6.87
CA GLU A 427 27.34 1.99 -8.14
C GLU A 427 26.90 3.46 -8.03
N ALA A 428 25.76 3.73 -7.40
CA ALA A 428 25.30 5.08 -7.13
C ALA A 428 26.28 5.86 -6.25
N GLN A 429 26.84 5.22 -5.23
CA GLN A 429 27.81 5.83 -4.33
C GLN A 429 29.16 6.08 -5.04
N ALA A 430 29.62 5.15 -5.88
CA ALA A 430 30.81 5.35 -6.70
C ALA A 430 30.65 6.52 -7.69
N LYS A 431 29.46 6.67 -8.29
CA LYS A 431 29.15 7.77 -9.20
C LYS A 431 29.14 9.12 -8.46
N GLN A 432 28.55 9.17 -7.27
CA GLN A 432 28.54 10.36 -6.42
C GLN A 432 29.95 10.76 -5.94
N ASP A 433 30.81 9.78 -5.64
CA ASP A 433 32.19 10.03 -5.26
C ASP A 433 33.05 10.49 -6.46
N ALA A 434 32.78 9.98 -7.66
CA ALA A 434 33.41 10.45 -8.90
C ALA A 434 33.01 11.91 -9.23
N GLU A 435 31.73 12.25 -9.10
CA GLU A 435 31.23 13.62 -9.27
C GLU A 435 31.85 14.58 -8.24
N ARG A 436 31.98 14.16 -6.97
CA ARG A 436 32.68 14.94 -5.94
C ARG A 436 34.15 15.17 -6.23
N LYS A 437 34.85 14.19 -6.83
CA LYS A 437 36.25 14.35 -7.25
C LYS A 437 36.37 15.31 -8.43
N ALA A 438 35.52 15.17 -9.45
CA ALA A 438 35.49 16.07 -10.60
C ALA A 438 35.19 17.53 -10.18
N ALA A 439 34.24 17.74 -9.26
CA ALA A 439 33.94 19.07 -8.73
C ALA A 439 35.10 19.68 -7.93
N LYS A 440 35.91 18.87 -7.23
CA LYS A 440 37.11 19.34 -6.52
C LYS A 440 38.22 19.73 -7.50
N GLU A 441 38.39 18.99 -8.59
CA GLU A 441 39.37 19.33 -9.63
C GLU A 441 38.99 20.60 -10.40
N GLN A 442 37.72 20.77 -10.76
CA GLN A 442 37.22 22.02 -11.36
C GLN A 442 37.48 23.22 -10.45
N LYS A 443 37.15 23.13 -9.16
CA LYS A 443 37.44 24.21 -8.19
C LYS A 443 38.94 24.50 -8.04
N LYS A 444 39.80 23.51 -8.25
CA LYS A 444 41.27 23.69 -8.19
C LYS A 444 41.76 24.42 -9.45
N LEU A 445 41.26 24.05 -10.62
CA LEU A 445 41.55 24.71 -11.90
C LEU A 445 41.07 26.16 -11.92
N GLU A 446 39.86 26.43 -11.41
CA GLU A 446 39.32 27.79 -11.28
C GLU A 446 40.19 28.66 -10.35
N LYS A 447 40.65 28.11 -9.22
CA LYS A 447 41.57 28.82 -8.31
C LYS A 447 42.94 29.09 -8.94
N GLU A 448 43.47 28.18 -9.75
CA GLU A 448 44.72 28.41 -10.48
C GLU A 448 44.58 29.44 -11.60
N GLN A 449 43.44 29.46 -12.30
CA GLN A 449 43.14 30.47 -13.31
C GLN A 449 42.95 31.86 -12.69
N ALA A 450 42.23 31.96 -11.57
CA ALA A 450 42.06 33.21 -10.83
C ALA A 450 43.40 33.75 -10.31
N LYS A 451 44.29 32.88 -9.80
CA LYS A 451 45.66 33.28 -9.41
C LYS A 451 46.48 33.80 -10.59
N LYS A 452 46.41 33.14 -11.76
CA LYS A 452 47.12 33.58 -12.97
C LYS A 452 46.62 34.92 -13.52
N GLN A 453 45.33 35.23 -13.35
CA GLN A 453 44.77 36.54 -13.69
C GLN A 453 45.24 37.62 -12.71
N ALA A 454 45.26 37.34 -11.41
CA ALA A 454 45.73 38.27 -10.38
C ALA A 454 47.25 38.54 -10.37
N THR A 455 48.05 37.81 -11.17
CA THR A 455 49.50 38.05 -11.31
C THR A 455 49.83 38.79 -12.62
N LYS A 456 48.82 39.12 -13.44
CA LYS A 456 48.95 39.84 -14.72
C LYS A 456 48.47 41.29 -14.66
N GLU A 457 47.90 41.70 -13.54
CA GLU A 457 47.71 43.09 -13.10
C GLU A 457 48.84 43.46 -12.14
#